data_AF-A0A151R9L9-F1
#
_entry.id   AF-A0A151R9L9-F1
#
_cell.length_a   1.000
_cell.length_b   1.000
_cell.length_c   1.000
_cell.angle_alpha   90.00
_cell.angle_beta   90.00
_cell.angle_gamma   90.00
#
_symmetry.space_group_name_H-M   'P 1'
#
loop_
_entity.id
_entity.type
_entity.pdbx_description
1 polymer ?
#
loop_
_entity_poly.entity_id
_entity_poly.type
_entity_poly.pdbx_seq_one_letter_code
_entity_poly.pdbx_strand_id
1 'polypeptide(L)'
;FHRVFWTFKPCIDGFKYCNPIFQVDGTFLYRKYKGTFLVAVAQDGNNKIFWIVFAIVDGEIGEAWSFFLLYLKKHVCTQDGFCLISNRHESIKNVYSRQHSGWTPENSVHVFCIWHIAQNFMRHFKNVERKKLIINMGM
;
A
#
# COMPACT_ATOMS: atom_id res chain seq x y z
N PHE A 1 7.21 -17.69 -13.86
CA PHE A 1 6.28 -16.55 -13.81
C PHE A 1 7.04 -15.38 -13.21
N HIS A 2 7.10 -14.22 -13.87
CA HIS A 2 7.86 -13.07 -13.37
C HIS A 2 6.98 -12.19 -12.48
N ARG A 3 6.16 -11.29 -13.05
CA ARG A 3 5.25 -10.41 -12.29
C ARG A 3 4.07 -10.04 -13.20
N VAL A 4 2.87 -9.88 -12.66
CA VAL A 4 1.70 -9.35 -13.39
C VAL A 4 1.07 -8.23 -12.59
N PHE A 5 0.66 -7.17 -13.27
CA PHE A 5 -0.01 -6.01 -12.70
C PHE A 5 -1.25 -5.74 -13.54
N TRP A 6 -2.39 -5.52 -12.90
CA TRP A 6 -3.61 -5.17 -13.61
C TRP A 6 -4.54 -4.33 -12.75
N THR A 7 -5.28 -3.46 -13.43
CA THR A 7 -6.37 -2.66 -12.89
C THR A 7 -7.50 -2.64 -13.91
N PHE A 8 -8.72 -2.34 -13.46
CA PHE A 8 -9.86 -2.20 -14.34
C PHE A 8 -10.09 -0.73 -14.67
N LYS A 9 -10.55 -0.42 -15.89
CA LYS A 9 -10.84 0.97 -16.29
C LYS A 9 -11.78 1.69 -15.31
N PRO A 10 -12.85 1.06 -14.76
CA PRO A 10 -13.66 1.67 -13.72
C PRO A 10 -12.91 1.98 -12.42
N CYS A 11 -11.88 1.20 -12.04
CA CYS A 11 -11.05 1.49 -10.88
C CYS A 11 -10.21 2.76 -11.09
N ILE A 12 -9.60 2.91 -12.27
CA ILE A 12 -8.84 4.12 -12.63
C ILE A 12 -9.77 5.33 -12.63
N ASP A 13 -10.92 5.22 -13.29
CA ASP A 13 -11.86 6.33 -13.42
C ASP A 13 -12.56 6.67 -12.10
N GLY A 14 -12.80 5.67 -11.25
CA GLY A 14 -13.44 5.84 -9.96
C GLY A 14 -12.51 6.41 -8.89
N PHE A 15 -11.21 6.10 -8.96
CA PHE A 15 -10.23 6.53 -7.96
C PHE A 15 -10.14 8.06 -7.84
N LYS A 16 -10.41 8.81 -8.92
CA LYS A 16 -10.46 10.29 -8.88
C LYS A 16 -11.55 10.86 -7.96
N TYR A 17 -12.55 10.05 -7.59
CA TYR A 17 -13.61 10.42 -6.65
C TYR A 17 -13.39 9.87 -5.24
N CYS A 18 -12.29 9.13 -5.02
CA CYS A 18 -11.90 8.67 -3.70
C CYS A 18 -11.16 9.78 -2.94
N ASN A 19 -11.04 9.61 -1.63
CA ASN A 19 -10.09 10.41 -0.85
C ASN A 19 -8.68 10.23 -1.44
N PRO A 20 -7.81 11.26 -1.41
CA PRO A 20 -6.45 11.17 -1.93
C PRO A 20 -5.52 10.37 -1.01
N ILE A 21 -6.04 9.31 -0.39
CA ILE A 21 -5.37 8.42 0.54
C ILE A 21 -5.61 6.99 0.03
N PHE A 22 -4.54 6.23 -0.10
CA PHE A 22 -4.65 4.82 -0.48
C PHE A 22 -3.64 3.98 0.30
N GLN A 23 -4.03 2.74 0.60
CA GLN A 23 -3.22 1.77 1.31
C GLN A 23 -2.72 0.70 0.35
N VAL A 24 -1.45 0.29 0.50
CA VAL A 24 -0.89 -0.88 -0.19
C VAL A 24 -0.56 -1.97 0.83
N ASP A 25 -0.79 -3.22 0.44
CA ASP A 25 -0.41 -4.38 1.25
C ASP A 25 -0.13 -5.61 0.40
N GLY A 26 0.54 -6.59 1.00
CA GLY A 26 0.88 -7.87 0.40
C GLY A 26 0.38 -9.04 1.23
N THR A 27 -0.01 -10.12 0.56
CA THR A 27 -0.30 -11.41 1.20
C THR A 27 0.33 -12.56 0.44
N PHE A 28 0.87 -13.52 1.17
CA PHE A 28 1.51 -14.69 0.56
C PHE A 28 0.47 -15.60 -0.10
N LEU A 29 0.76 -16.00 -1.33
CA LEU A 29 -0.01 -17.04 -1.99
C LEU A 29 0.42 -18.41 -1.43
N TYR A 30 -0.57 -19.27 -1.19
CA TYR A 30 -0.37 -20.59 -0.59
C TYR A 30 -0.37 -21.73 -1.62
N ARG A 31 0.17 -22.88 -1.20
CA ARG A 31 0.16 -24.17 -1.92
C ARG A 31 0.98 -24.15 -3.21
N LYS A 32 0.35 -24.43 -4.36
CA LYS A 32 1.02 -24.62 -5.66
C LYS A 32 1.62 -23.31 -6.19
N TYR A 33 1.05 -22.17 -5.80
CA TYR A 33 1.47 -20.86 -6.26
C TYR A 33 2.36 -20.23 -5.18
N LYS A 34 3.67 -20.24 -5.42
CA LYS A 34 4.66 -19.53 -4.60
C LYS A 34 4.76 -18.09 -5.13
N GLY A 35 4.48 -17.11 -4.29
CA GLY A 35 4.53 -15.69 -4.64
C GLY A 35 3.75 -14.83 -3.65
N THR A 36 3.62 -13.55 -3.97
CA THR A 36 2.86 -12.59 -3.17
C THR A 36 1.80 -11.92 -4.04
N PHE A 37 0.59 -11.79 -3.50
CA PHE A 37 -0.46 -10.97 -4.05
C PHE A 37 -0.41 -9.58 -3.41
N LEU A 38 -0.14 -8.56 -4.22
CA LEU A 38 -0.09 -7.16 -3.79
C LEU A 38 -1.37 -6.45 -4.22
N VAL A 39 -1.87 -5.58 -3.37
CA VAL A 39 -3.09 -4.81 -3.62
C VAL A 39 -2.92 -3.36 -3.20
N ALA A 40 -3.60 -2.45 -3.91
CA ALA A 40 -3.84 -1.10 -3.41
C ALA A 40 -5.34 -0.83 -3.31
N VAL A 41 -5.74 -0.22 -2.21
CA VAL A 41 -7.13 0.13 -1.89
C VAL A 41 -7.21 1.58 -1.44
N ALA A 42 -8.30 2.27 -1.79
CA ALA A 42 -8.63 3.59 -1.27
C ALA A 42 -9.94 3.54 -0.49
N GLN A 43 -10.32 4.68 0.06
CA GLN A 43 -11.67 4.90 0.57
C GLN A 43 -12.41 5.86 -0.34
N ASP A 44 -13.63 5.50 -0.72
CA ASP A 44 -14.53 6.42 -1.40
C ASP A 44 -15.06 7.50 -0.43
N GLY A 45 -15.82 8.46 -0.95
CA GLY A 45 -16.44 9.52 -0.14
C GLY A 45 -17.43 9.02 0.93
N ASN A 46 -17.83 7.75 0.89
CA ASN A 46 -18.70 7.09 1.86
C ASN A 46 -17.93 6.18 2.82
N ASN A 47 -16.60 6.33 2.90
CA ASN A 47 -15.69 5.54 3.73
C ASN A 47 -15.77 4.03 3.44
N LYS A 48 -16.16 3.63 2.22
CA LYS A 48 -16.16 2.23 1.78
C LYS A 48 -14.83 1.92 1.10
N ILE A 49 -14.40 0.67 1.25
CA ILE A 49 -13.18 0.18 0.62
C ILE A 49 -13.39 0.14 -0.89
N PHE A 50 -12.54 0.85 -1.61
CA PHE A 50 -12.50 0.89 -3.07
C PHE A 50 -11.21 0.22 -3.56
N TRP A 51 -11.34 -0.83 -4.36
CA TRP A 51 -10.19 -1.55 -4.91
C TRP A 51 -9.62 -0.82 -6.12
N ILE A 52 -8.31 -0.56 -6.11
CA ILE A 52 -7.64 0.22 -7.15
C ILE A 52 -6.89 -0.71 -8.11
N VAL A 53 -6.00 -1.54 -7.58
CA VAL A 53 -5.06 -2.30 -8.39
C VAL A 53 -4.62 -3.57 -7.69
N PHE A 54 -4.18 -4.52 -8.52
CA PHE A 54 -3.77 -5.84 -8.11
C PHE A 54 -2.46 -6.23 -8.81
N ALA A 55 -1.64 -7.02 -8.14
CA ALA A 55 -0.47 -7.63 -8.74
C ALA A 55 -0.15 -8.98 -8.13
N ILE A 56 0.39 -9.89 -8.94
CA ILE A 56 1.04 -11.11 -8.46
C ILE A 56 2.52 -10.98 -8.76
N VAL A 57 3.34 -11.15 -7.74
CA VAL A 57 4.79 -11.03 -7.79
C VAL A 57 5.46 -12.26 -7.21
N ASP A 58 6.76 -12.39 -7.50
CA ASP A 58 7.67 -13.42 -7.05
C ASP A 58 7.90 -13.44 -5.52
N GLY A 59 7.72 -12.31 -4.83
CA GLY A 59 7.75 -12.22 -3.37
C GLY A 59 7.72 -10.78 -2.85
N GLU A 60 7.78 -10.59 -1.53
CA GLU A 60 7.87 -9.26 -0.89
C GLU A 60 9.31 -8.70 -0.88
N ILE A 61 9.90 -8.60 -2.07
CA ILE A 61 11.25 -8.07 -2.25
C ILE A 61 11.22 -6.64 -2.83
N GLY A 62 12.32 -5.90 -2.66
CA GLY A 62 12.43 -4.51 -3.14
C GLY A 62 12.12 -4.35 -4.62
N GLU A 63 12.53 -5.29 -5.48
CA GLU A 63 12.22 -5.23 -6.91
C GLU A 63 10.73 -5.40 -7.22
N ALA A 64 10.03 -6.25 -6.47
CA ALA A 64 8.60 -6.48 -6.65
C ALA A 64 7.79 -5.25 -6.23
N TRP A 65 8.17 -4.61 -5.12
CA TRP A 65 7.59 -3.34 -4.69
C TRP A 65 7.93 -2.20 -5.64
N SER A 66 9.16 -2.16 -6.17
CA SER A 66 9.56 -1.19 -7.20
C SER A 66 8.72 -1.32 -8.46
N PHE A 67 8.49 -2.55 -8.92
CA PHE A 67 7.58 -2.83 -10.01
C PHE A 67 6.17 -2.34 -9.69
N PHE A 68 5.61 -2.74 -8.54
CA PHE A 68 4.23 -2.39 -8.16
C PHE A 68 4.00 -0.88 -8.06
N LEU A 69 4.85 -0.16 -7.33
CA LEU A 69 4.71 1.28 -7.11
C LEU A 69 4.97 2.11 -8.38
N LEU A 70 5.85 1.65 -9.26
CA LEU A 70 6.09 2.30 -10.56
C LEU A 70 4.84 2.24 -11.44
N TYR A 71 4.25 1.06 -11.60
CA TYR A 71 3.05 0.90 -12.43
C TYR A 71 1.83 1.57 -11.79
N LEU A 72 1.73 1.57 -10.45
CA LEU A 72 0.69 2.30 -9.74
C LEU A 72 0.75 3.81 -10.00
N LYS A 73 1.92 4.45 -9.86
CA LYS A 73 2.10 5.89 -10.18
C LYS A 73 1.78 6.17 -11.64
N LYS A 74 2.30 5.34 -12.55
CA LYS A 74 2.18 5.54 -13.99
C LYS A 74 0.75 5.42 -14.52
N HIS A 75 -0.04 4.48 -14.01
CA HIS A 75 -1.33 4.13 -14.60
C HIS A 75 -2.55 4.55 -13.77
N VAL A 76 -2.38 4.84 -12.49
CA VAL A 76 -3.51 5.16 -11.59
C VAL A 76 -3.30 6.48 -10.85
N CYS A 77 -2.14 6.68 -10.23
CA CYS A 77 -1.86 7.86 -9.42
C CYS A 77 -1.15 8.96 -10.24
N THR A 78 -1.72 9.36 -11.38
CA THR A 78 -1.08 10.30 -12.32
C THR A 78 -1.04 11.75 -11.80
N GLN A 79 -1.89 12.09 -10.83
CA GLN A 79 -1.89 13.38 -10.14
C GLN A 79 -1.01 13.36 -8.89
N ASP A 80 -0.84 14.52 -8.27
CA ASP A 80 -0.06 14.71 -7.05
C ASP A 80 -0.97 14.95 -5.83
N GLY A 81 -0.38 15.00 -4.64
CA GLY A 81 -1.09 15.22 -3.38
C GLY A 81 -1.67 13.95 -2.75
N PHE A 82 -1.13 12.78 -3.09
CA PHE A 82 -1.60 11.53 -2.50
C PHE A 82 -0.89 11.17 -1.19
N CYS A 83 -1.61 10.51 -0.28
CA CYS A 83 -1.07 9.84 0.89
C CYS A 83 -1.04 8.33 0.68
N LEU A 84 0.16 7.76 0.61
CA LEU A 84 0.40 6.32 0.59
C LEU A 84 0.49 5.80 2.02
N ILE A 85 -0.38 4.87 2.38
CA ILE A 85 -0.31 4.10 3.62
C ILE A 85 0.27 2.71 3.31
N SER A 86 1.30 2.27 4.03
CA SER A 86 1.80 0.89 3.86
C SER A 86 2.12 0.23 5.20
N ASN A 87 2.41 -1.07 5.15
CA ASN A 87 3.09 -1.72 6.26
C ASN A 87 4.52 -1.12 6.45
N ARG A 88 5.18 -1.47 7.57
CA ARG A 88 6.54 -1.02 7.90
C ARG A 88 7.67 -1.83 7.24
N HIS A 89 7.40 -2.53 6.16
CA HIS A 89 8.42 -3.37 5.53
C HIS A 89 9.49 -2.51 4.84
N GLU A 90 10.76 -2.77 5.15
CA GLU A 90 11.90 -1.93 4.71
C GLU A 90 11.99 -1.83 3.19
N SER A 91 11.55 -2.86 2.47
CA SER A 91 11.50 -2.85 1.00
C SER A 91 10.62 -1.73 0.45
N ILE A 92 9.47 -1.45 1.06
CA ILE A 92 8.52 -0.43 0.59
C ILE A 92 9.13 0.95 0.82
N LYS A 93 9.63 1.19 2.04
CA LYS A 93 10.28 2.43 2.42
C LYS A 93 11.46 2.75 1.50
N ASN A 94 12.33 1.76 1.25
CA ASN A 94 13.47 1.93 0.37
C ASN A 94 13.05 2.22 -1.07
N VAL A 95 11.99 1.57 -1.57
CA VAL A 95 11.49 1.81 -2.94
C VAL A 95 10.87 3.19 -3.07
N TYR A 96 10.06 3.62 -2.10
CA TYR A 96 9.43 4.93 -2.11
C TYR A 96 10.49 6.04 -2.18
N SER A 97 11.53 5.94 -1.35
CA SER A 97 12.62 6.93 -1.26
C SER A 97 13.69 6.83 -2.35
N ARG A 98 13.59 5.89 -3.30
CA ARG A 98 14.57 5.79 -4.41
C ARG A 98 14.47 7.01 -5.33
N GLN A 99 15.63 7.45 -5.81
CA GLN A 99 15.67 8.43 -6.90
C GLN A 99 14.90 7.89 -8.12
N HIS A 100 14.13 8.78 -8.76
CA HIS A 100 13.31 8.45 -9.92
C HIS A 100 12.20 7.41 -9.68
N SER A 101 11.79 7.16 -8.43
CA SER A 101 10.63 6.32 -8.11
C SER A 101 9.30 6.91 -8.63
N GLY A 102 9.28 8.22 -8.90
CA GLY A 102 8.07 9.00 -9.18
C GLY A 102 7.30 9.39 -7.92
N TRP A 103 7.77 8.99 -6.75
CA TRP A 103 7.22 9.33 -5.44
C TRP A 103 8.21 10.25 -4.71
N THR A 104 7.79 11.48 -4.45
CA THR A 104 8.60 12.51 -3.78
C THR A 104 7.80 13.16 -2.67
N PRO A 105 8.45 13.74 -1.65
CA PRO A 105 7.75 14.50 -0.61
C PRO A 105 6.93 15.69 -1.15
N GLU A 106 7.26 16.19 -2.35
CA GLU A 106 6.53 17.27 -3.01
C GLU A 106 5.20 16.79 -3.62
N ASN A 107 5.14 15.53 -4.07
CA ASN A 107 4.00 15.00 -4.80
C ASN A 107 3.17 13.96 -4.04
N SER A 108 3.69 13.46 -2.91
CA SER A 108 3.04 12.45 -2.09
C SER A 108 3.63 12.36 -0.69
N VAL A 109 2.81 11.87 0.24
CA VAL A 109 3.20 11.58 1.62
C VAL A 109 3.17 10.07 1.84
N HIS A 110 4.22 9.51 2.44
CA HIS A 110 4.24 8.10 2.86
C HIS A 110 4.10 8.00 4.37
N VAL A 111 3.11 7.24 4.81
CA VAL A 111 2.87 6.96 6.23
C VAL A 111 2.72 5.46 6.48
N PHE A 112 2.95 5.07 7.73
CA PHE A 112 2.81 3.68 8.14
C PHE A 112 1.40 3.40 8.67
N CYS A 113 0.86 2.24 8.29
CA CYS A 113 -0.44 1.77 8.73
C CYS A 113 -0.48 1.60 10.26
N ILE A 114 -1.39 2.32 10.93
CA ILE A 114 -1.51 2.32 12.39
C ILE A 114 -1.88 0.93 12.93
N TRP A 115 -2.67 0.15 12.18
CA TRP A 115 -3.01 -1.23 12.51
C TRP A 115 -1.77 -2.13 12.56
N HIS A 116 -0.88 -2.00 11.58
CA HIS A 116 0.38 -2.75 11.56
C HIS A 116 1.32 -2.32 12.69
N ILE A 117 1.39 -1.02 13.00
CA ILE A 117 2.14 -0.52 14.16
C ILE A 117 1.60 -1.13 15.46
N ALA A 118 0.29 -1.08 15.66
CA ALA A 118 -0.38 -1.63 16.84
C ALA A 118 -0.19 -3.15 16.96
N GLN A 119 -0.21 -3.88 15.84
CA GLN A 119 0.01 -5.32 15.84
C GLN A 119 1.46 -5.68 16.17
N ASN A 120 2.43 -4.94 15.62
CA ASN A 120 3.83 -5.08 15.98
C ASN A 120 4.07 -4.76 17.46
N PHE A 121 3.47 -3.69 17.98
CA PHE A 121 3.52 -3.34 19.39
C PHE A 121 3.04 -4.49 20.28
N MET A 122 1.89 -5.10 19.96
CA MET A 122 1.37 -6.25 20.71
C MET A 122 2.30 -7.46 20.70
N ARG A 123 3.01 -7.69 19.59
CA ARG A 123 3.97 -8.79 19.48
C ARG A 123 5.14 -8.66 20.46
N HIS A 124 5.52 -7.43 20.80
CA HIS A 124 6.63 -7.15 21.72
C HIS A 124 6.16 -6.91 23.17
N PHE A 125 5.15 -6.08 23.38
CA PHE A 125 4.76 -5.59 24.71
C PHE A 125 3.52 -6.26 25.30
N LYS A 126 2.70 -6.93 24.46
CA LYS A 126 1.48 -7.65 24.87
C LYS A 126 0.50 -6.84 25.75
N ASN A 127 0.42 -5.51 25.56
CA ASN A 127 -0.44 -4.63 26.35
C ASN A 127 -1.62 -4.09 25.53
N VAL A 128 -2.83 -4.56 25.88
CA VAL A 128 -4.07 -4.26 25.13
C VAL A 128 -4.52 -2.80 25.29
N GLU A 129 -4.36 -2.20 26.47
CA GLU A 129 -4.77 -0.81 26.70
C GLU A 129 -3.92 0.17 25.89
N ARG A 130 -2.60 -0.03 25.89
CA ARG A 130 -1.68 0.77 25.08
C ARG A 130 -1.88 0.53 23.58
N LYS A 131 -2.29 -0.67 23.16
CA LYS A 131 -2.71 -0.91 21.76
C LYS A 131 -3.87 0.00 21.36
N LYS A 132 -4.88 0.16 22.23
CA LYS A 132 -6.02 1.06 21.96
C LYS A 132 -5.57 2.51 21.82
N LEU A 133 -4.68 2.97 22.71
CA LEU A 133 -4.10 4.32 22.62
C LEU A 133 -3.38 4.55 21.28
N ILE A 134 -2.59 3.57 20.82
CA ILE A 134 -1.90 3.65 19.51
C ILE A 134 -2.91 3.74 18.36
N ILE A 135 -3.93 2.89 18.34
CA ILE A 135 -4.94 2.90 17.27
C ILE A 135 -5.68 4.25 17.23
N ASN A 136 -5.98 4.83 18.39
CA ASN A 136 -6.65 6.12 18.49
C ASN A 136 -5.81 7.31 18.02
N MET A 137 -4.49 7.16 17.83
CA MET A 137 -3.66 8.23 17.26
C MET A 137 -3.79 8.35 15.73
N GLY A 138 -4.35 7.33 15.07
CA GLY A 138 -4.54 7.31 13.62
C GLY A 138 -5.98 7.54 13.15
N MET A 139 -6.90 7.87 14.08
CA MET A 139 -8.29 8.27 13.81
C MET A 139 -8.43 9.77 14.07
#